data_AF-A0A061AID3-F1
#
_entry.id   AF-A0A061AID3-F1
#
_cell.length_a   1.000
_cell.length_b   1.000
_cell.length_c   1.000
_cell.angle_alpha   90.00
_cell.angle_beta   90.00
_cell.angle_gamma   90.00
#
_symmetry.space_group_name_H-M   'P 1'
#
loop_
_entity.id
_entity.type
_entity.pdbx_description
1 polymer ?
#
loop_
_entity_poly.entity_id
_entity_poly.type
_entity_poly.pdbx_seq_one_letter_code
_entity_poly.pdbx_strand_id
1 'polypeptide(L)' 'MAKNKTATKEKAVKPAKKESLVFKDPSESLLGKIIIGLIIFGTIAFIFIGAIIAVVNFFS' A
#
# COMPACT_ATOMS: atom_id res chain seq x y z
N MET A 1 -23.50 -55.56 18.23
CA MET A 1 -22.24 -54.93 17.80
C MET A 1 -22.39 -54.48 16.36
N ALA A 2 -22.20 -53.19 16.07
CA ALA A 2 -21.83 -52.69 14.73
C ALA A 2 -21.39 -51.23 14.87
N LYS A 3 -20.13 -51.09 15.29
CA LYS A 3 -19.34 -49.85 15.34
C LYS A 3 -19.15 -49.36 13.91
N ASN A 4 -19.68 -48.20 13.54
CA ASN A 4 -19.23 -47.41 12.37
C ASN A 4 -19.49 -45.94 12.69
N LYS A 5 -18.63 -45.35 13.52
CA LYS A 5 -17.61 -44.39 13.08
C LYS A 5 -18.23 -43.22 12.32
N THR A 6 -18.59 -42.21 13.10
CA THR A 6 -18.59 -40.80 12.73
C THR A 6 -17.45 -40.56 11.75
N ALA A 7 -17.79 -40.43 10.47
CA ALA A 7 -16.87 -39.95 9.47
C ALA A 7 -16.61 -38.48 9.80
N THR A 8 -15.61 -38.27 10.66
CA THR A 8 -14.82 -37.06 10.74
C THR A 8 -14.66 -36.57 9.31
N LYS A 9 -15.39 -35.51 8.97
CA LYS A 9 -15.16 -34.76 7.74
C LYS A 9 -13.74 -34.29 7.87
N GLU A 10 -12.85 -35.07 7.27
CA GLU A 10 -11.49 -34.74 6.97
C GLU A 10 -11.57 -33.32 6.43
N LYS A 11 -11.15 -32.36 7.27
CA LYS A 11 -10.94 -31.01 6.80
C LYS A 11 -9.94 -31.22 5.68
N ALA A 12 -10.44 -31.16 4.44
CA ALA A 12 -9.62 -30.94 3.28
C ALA A 12 -8.83 -29.69 3.65
N VAL A 13 -7.62 -29.91 4.13
CA VAL A 13 -6.59 -28.90 4.30
C VAL A 13 -6.39 -28.45 2.88
N LYS A 14 -7.14 -27.42 2.50
CA LYS A 14 -6.94 -26.69 1.26
C LYS A 14 -5.43 -26.48 1.22
N PRO A 15 -4.73 -26.94 0.16
CA PRO A 15 -3.32 -26.61 0.04
C PRO A 15 -3.28 -25.11 0.21
N ALA A 16 -2.61 -24.65 1.27
CA ALA A 16 -2.40 -23.25 1.54
C ALA A 16 -1.84 -22.72 0.23
N LYS A 17 -2.69 -22.04 -0.55
CA LYS A 17 -2.23 -21.25 -1.67
C LYS A 17 -1.14 -20.43 -1.03
N LYS A 18 0.10 -20.67 -1.46
CA LYS A 18 1.15 -19.72 -1.26
C LYS A 18 0.55 -18.47 -1.89
N GLU A 19 -0.08 -17.65 -1.06
CA GLU A 19 -0.35 -16.27 -1.33
C GLU A 19 1.05 -15.78 -1.63
N SER A 20 1.38 -15.82 -2.92
CA SER A 20 2.45 -15.08 -3.49
C SER A 20 2.27 -13.72 -2.84
N LEU A 21 3.18 -13.38 -1.94
CA LEU A 21 3.42 -12.03 -1.50
C LEU A 21 3.87 -11.30 -2.77
N VAL A 22 2.94 -11.12 -3.70
CA VAL A 22 3.03 -10.20 -4.82
C VAL A 22 2.93 -8.89 -4.10
N PHE A 23 4.07 -8.43 -3.62
CA PHE A 23 4.28 -7.03 -3.31
C PHE A 23 3.91 -6.30 -4.59
N LYS A 24 2.65 -5.85 -4.66
CA LYS A 24 2.20 -4.98 -5.74
C LYS A 24 3.15 -3.80 -5.73
N ASP A 25 3.77 -3.53 -6.87
CA ASP A 25 4.63 -2.37 -6.99
C ASP A 25 3.85 -1.15 -6.50
N PRO A 26 4.51 -0.22 -5.77
CA PRO A 26 3.83 0.95 -5.24
C PRO A 26 3.18 1.79 -6.36
N SER A 27 3.66 1.68 -7.60
CA SER A 27 3.04 2.26 -8.79
C SER A 27 1.70 1.60 -9.18
N GLU A 28 1.48 0.33 -8.87
CA GLU A 28 0.24 -0.41 -9.17
C GLU A 28 -0.79 -0.31 -8.03
N SER A 29 -0.33 -0.11 -6.80
CA SER A 29 -1.19 0.07 -5.64
C SER A 29 -1.83 1.46 -5.61
N LEU A 30 -3.15 1.53 -5.39
CA LEU A 30 -3.88 2.80 -5.20
C LEU A 30 -3.23 3.68 -4.13
N LEU A 31 -2.84 3.07 -3.00
CA LEU A 31 -2.17 3.78 -1.91
C LEU A 31 -0.79 4.30 -2.32
N GLY A 32 -0.03 3.52 -3.11
CA GLY A 32 1.28 3.95 -3.56
C GLY A 32 1.19 5.11 -4.57
N LYS A 33 0.20 5.12 -5.46
CA LYS A 33 -0.09 6.29 -6.33
C LYS A 33 -0.43 7.54 -5.53
N ILE A 34 -1.23 7.41 -4.47
CA ILE A 34 -1.59 8.54 -3.59
C ILE A 34 -0.34 9.08 -2.88
N ILE A 35 0.50 8.21 -2.33
CA ILE A 35 1.74 8.60 -1.65
C ILE A 35 2.70 9.29 -2.62
N ILE A 36 2.89 8.73 -3.82
CA ILE A 36 3.73 9.33 -4.87
C ILE A 36 3.20 10.73 -5.25
N GLY A 37 1.88 10.85 -5.42
CA GLY A 37 1.22 12.14 -5.70
C GLY A 37 1.44 13.16 -4.59
N LEU A 38 1.33 12.74 -3.31
CA LEU A 38 1.59 13.60 -2.16
C LEU A 38 3.04 14.10 -2.13
N ILE A 39 4.01 13.24 -2.42
CA ILE A 39 5.43 13.61 -2.43
C ILE A 39 5.72 14.64 -3.54
N ILE A 40 5.20 14.40 -4.75
CA ILE A 40 5.37 15.31 -5.88
C ILE A 40 4.70 16.66 -5.61
N PHE A 41 3.46 16.64 -5.14
CA PHE A 41 2.74 17.87 -4.82
C PHE A 41 3.41 18.65 -3.68
N GLY A 42 3.84 17.94 -2.63
CA GLY A 42 4.52 18.55 -1.48
C GLY A 42 5.86 19.20 -1.85
N THR A 43 6.64 18.55 -2.71
CA THR A 43 7.92 19.11 -3.19
C THR A 43 7.71 20.38 -4.04
N ILE A 44 6.73 20.37 -4.94
CA ILE A 44 6.37 21.56 -5.73
C ILE A 44 5.93 22.70 -4.80
N ALA A 45 5.01 22.42 -3.85
CA ALA A 45 4.52 23.42 -2.91
C ALA A 45 5.65 24.01 -2.05
N PHE A 46 6.58 23.19 -1.58
CA PHE A 46 7.74 23.63 -0.81
C PHE A 46 8.62 24.60 -1.59
N ILE A 47 8.90 24.31 -2.86
CA ILE A 47 9.67 25.20 -3.74
C ILE A 47 8.96 26.56 -3.90
N PHE A 48 7.64 26.55 -4.14
CA PHE A 48 6.88 27.79 -4.29
C PHE A 48 6.88 28.64 -3.02
N ILE A 49 6.66 28.03 -1.86
CA ILE A 49 6.70 28.75 -0.58
C ILE A 49 8.08 29.36 -0.35
N GLY A 50 9.15 28.59 -0.58
CA GLY A 50 10.53 29.09 -0.48
C GLY A 50 10.80 30.25 -1.43
N ALA A 51 10.33 30.16 -2.67
CA ALA A 51 10.47 31.23 -3.65
C ALA A 51 9.73 32.51 -3.23
N ILE A 52 8.50 32.40 -2.72
CA ILE A 52 7.72 33.55 -2.23
C ILE A 52 8.44 34.22 -1.05
N ILE A 53 8.94 33.45 -0.08
CA ILE A 53 9.68 33.99 1.07
C ILE A 53 10.94 34.72 0.59
N ALA A 54 11.69 34.12 -0.33
CA ALA A 54 12.90 34.73 -0.87
C ALA A 54 12.59 36.05 -1.60
N VAL A 55 11.52 36.10 -2.39
CA VAL A 55 11.08 37.32 -3.07
C VAL A 55 10.66 38.38 -2.06
N VAL A 56 9.85 38.04 -1.06
CA VAL A 56 9.42 38.98 -0.01
C VAL A 56 10.62 39.57 0.74
N ASN A 57 11.58 38.73 1.12
CA ASN A 57 12.80 39.20 1.80
C ASN A 57 13.74 40.00 0.90
N PHE A 58 13.71 39.79 -0.42
CA PHE A 58 14.53 40.56 -1.35
C PHE A 58 13.98 41.97 -1.59
N PHE A 59 12.66 42.14 -1.51
CA PHE A 59 11.98 43.42 -1.71
C PHE A 59 11.60 44.15 -0.40
N SER A 60 11.84 43.55 0.77
CA SER A 60 11.68 44.16 2.09
C SER A 60 13.00 44.74 2.60
#